data_AF-A0A380AJS8-F1
#
_entry.id   AF-A0A380AJS8-F1
#
_cell.length_a   1.000
_cell.length_b   1.000
_cell.length_c   1.000
_cell.angle_alpha   90.00
_cell.angle_beta   90.00
_cell.angle_gamma   90.00
#
_symmetry.space_group_name_H-M   'P 1'
#
loop_
_entity.id
_entity.type
_entity.pdbx_description
1 polymer ?
#
loop_
_entity_poly.entity_id
_entity_poly.type
_entity_poly.pdbx_seq_one_letter_code
_entity_poly.pdbx_strand_id
1 'polypeptide(L)'
;MAVYCAPMVTGKVDHSRGSTTSSFKPGYVKSKHTVNSGQSIKRRPGEDPSQPLSLTERRAAIIAQNLRDEEMSILQLEEYQGVQAVLYGKYTLTSDRFPTQEIDMQRSPENNIIQSGGTAWSAQDPDTFDPTDDIDRYADNASGAVDIMVLDGLAWKTLNGFKRFREKLDTRRGSRSRLETALKDLGDVVSYKGFYGDVMIVVYKGQYIDPDTGEKTRFMPENTLVMGNTLTRGLRTYGAIIDEDAIREGLVEGTRFPKTWTITGDPGVTMTMTQSAPAMFLPDPDAFVVVQLA
;
A
#
# COMPACT_ATOMS: atom_id res chain seq x y z
N MET A 1 1.78 -9.36 -4.22
CA MET A 1 0.72 -9.00 -3.25
C MET A 1 -0.23 -10.18 -3.04
N ALA A 2 -0.81 -10.33 -1.85
CA ALA A 2 -1.77 -11.39 -1.56
C ALA A 2 -3.08 -11.22 -2.37
N VAL A 3 -3.75 -12.35 -2.67
CA VAL A 3 -5.02 -12.37 -3.41
C VAL A 3 -6.17 -12.69 -2.46
N TYR A 4 -7.29 -11.97 -2.61
CA TYR A 4 -8.47 -12.23 -1.81
C TYR A 4 -9.09 -13.61 -2.12
N CYS A 5 -9.56 -14.29 -1.10
CA CYS A 5 -10.14 -15.63 -1.12
C CYS A 5 -11.44 -15.63 -0.31
N ALA A 6 -12.41 -16.46 -0.68
CA ALA A 6 -13.60 -16.67 0.15
C ALA A 6 -13.29 -17.57 1.35
N PRO A 7 -13.78 -17.27 2.56
CA PRO A 7 -13.57 -18.13 3.73
C PRO A 7 -14.34 -19.46 3.64
N MET A 8 -15.54 -19.47 3.06
CA MET A 8 -16.37 -20.64 2.76
C MET A 8 -17.15 -20.32 1.46
N VAL A 9 -17.09 -21.19 0.44
CA VAL A 9 -17.60 -20.86 -0.91
C VAL A 9 -19.11 -21.10 -1.00
N THR A 10 -19.88 -20.09 -1.43
CA THR A 10 -21.27 -20.24 -1.91
C THR A 10 -21.55 -19.19 -3.00
N GLY A 11 -22.48 -19.49 -3.92
CA GLY A 11 -22.60 -18.94 -5.27
C GLY A 11 -22.77 -17.41 -5.44
N LYS A 12 -22.53 -16.95 -6.67
CA LYS A 12 -22.58 -15.54 -7.11
C LYS A 12 -23.99 -14.97 -6.93
N VAL A 13 -24.11 -13.86 -6.21
CA VAL A 13 -25.33 -13.06 -6.11
C VAL A 13 -25.14 -11.80 -6.95
N ASP A 14 -26.06 -11.57 -7.90
CA ASP A 14 -26.10 -10.32 -8.67
C ASP A 14 -26.76 -9.23 -7.82
N HIS A 15 -26.07 -8.12 -7.60
CA HIS A 15 -26.62 -6.94 -6.91
C HIS A 15 -26.88 -5.81 -7.91
N SER A 16 -28.15 -5.40 -8.06
CA SER A 16 -28.59 -4.32 -8.95
C SER A 16 -28.79 -2.96 -8.26
N ARG A 17 -28.48 -2.86 -6.96
CA ARG A 17 -28.66 -1.64 -6.15
C ARG A 17 -27.55 -1.48 -5.11
N GLY A 18 -26.91 -0.31 -5.09
CA GLY A 18 -26.01 0.09 -4.01
C GLY A 18 -26.80 0.52 -2.77
N SER A 19 -26.33 0.12 -1.58
CA SER A 19 -26.86 0.53 -0.29
C SER A 19 -25.71 1.01 0.59
N THR A 20 -25.85 2.14 1.28
CA THR A 20 -24.89 2.56 2.30
C THR A 20 -25.00 1.65 3.51
N THR A 21 -23.89 1.08 3.97
CA THR A 21 -23.85 0.21 5.16
C THR A 21 -22.57 0.50 5.94
N SER A 22 -22.68 0.62 7.26
CA SER A 22 -21.55 0.88 8.17
C SER A 22 -20.77 -0.39 8.55
N SER A 23 -21.21 -1.55 8.07
CA SER A 23 -20.62 -2.87 8.27
C SER A 23 -20.36 -3.49 6.91
N PHE A 24 -19.13 -3.95 6.70
CA PHE A 24 -18.74 -4.68 5.51
C PHE A 24 -17.91 -5.91 5.91
N LYS A 25 -17.83 -6.89 5.01
CA LYS A 25 -17.01 -8.08 5.22
C LYS A 25 -15.66 -7.87 4.53
N PRO A 26 -14.55 -7.85 5.28
CA PRO A 26 -13.23 -7.67 4.68
C PRO A 26 -12.86 -8.86 3.79
N GLY A 27 -12.03 -8.62 2.79
CA GLY A 27 -11.48 -9.66 1.94
C GLY A 27 -10.54 -10.55 2.74
N TYR A 28 -10.78 -11.87 2.72
CA TYR A 28 -9.95 -12.82 3.43
C TYR A 28 -8.73 -13.20 2.58
N VAL A 29 -7.53 -13.30 3.14
CA VAL A 29 -6.32 -13.70 2.43
C VAL A 29 -5.65 -14.90 3.06
N LYS A 30 -5.11 -15.77 2.20
CA LYS A 30 -4.43 -17.03 2.58
C LYS A 30 -3.19 -17.22 1.72
N SER A 31 -2.10 -16.53 2.06
CA SER A 31 -0.81 -16.73 1.37
C SER A 31 -0.21 -18.06 1.82
N LYS A 32 0.17 -18.93 0.89
CA LYS A 32 0.62 -20.30 1.18
C LYS A 32 1.82 -20.70 0.33
N HIS A 33 2.72 -21.48 0.91
CA HIS A 33 3.85 -22.06 0.19
C HIS A 33 4.06 -23.52 0.54
N THR A 34 4.56 -24.28 -0.43
CA THR A 34 5.03 -25.65 -0.21
C THR A 34 6.46 -25.61 0.27
N VAL A 35 6.79 -26.42 1.27
CA VAL A 35 8.15 -26.59 1.78
C VAL A 35 8.77 -27.77 1.03
N ASN A 36 9.66 -27.47 0.09
CA ASN A 36 10.36 -28.48 -0.70
C ASN A 36 11.87 -28.41 -0.42
N SER A 37 12.49 -29.54 -0.06
CA SER A 37 13.93 -29.63 0.22
C SER A 37 14.82 -29.29 -0.99
N GLY A 38 14.28 -29.39 -2.20
CA GLY A 38 14.94 -29.00 -3.45
C GLY A 38 14.92 -27.49 -3.73
N GLN A 39 14.17 -26.67 -2.97
CA GLN A 39 14.16 -25.22 -3.16
C GLN A 39 15.54 -24.63 -2.84
N SER A 40 16.02 -23.76 -3.72
CA SER A 40 17.21 -22.96 -3.47
C SER A 40 16.89 -21.94 -2.38
N ILE A 41 17.62 -22.00 -1.27
CA ILE A 41 17.51 -21.01 -0.21
C ILE A 41 18.57 -19.94 -0.47
N LYS A 42 18.18 -18.68 -0.34
CA LYS A 42 19.15 -17.60 -0.25
C LYS A 42 19.99 -17.81 1.02
N ARG A 43 21.28 -18.09 0.86
CA ARG A 43 22.22 -18.23 1.99
C ARG A 43 22.17 -17.00 2.88
N ARG A 44 22.24 -17.21 4.20
CA ARG A 44 22.27 -16.08 5.13
C ARG A 44 23.64 -15.40 5.10
N PRO A 45 23.73 -14.09 5.30
CA PRO A 45 25.01 -13.43 5.50
C PRO A 45 25.79 -14.10 6.64
N GLY A 46 27.03 -14.52 6.40
CA GLY A 46 27.88 -15.21 7.38
C GLY A 46 27.79 -16.75 7.39
N GLU A 47 26.99 -17.36 6.51
CA GLU A 47 26.96 -18.82 6.35
C GLU A 47 28.23 -19.31 5.62
N ASP A 48 28.95 -20.28 6.20
CA ASP A 48 30.17 -20.84 5.62
C ASP A 48 29.85 -21.60 4.32
N PRO A 49 30.45 -21.21 3.17
CA PRO A 49 30.22 -21.90 1.91
C PRO A 49 30.57 -23.38 1.92
N SER A 50 31.56 -23.76 2.74
CA SER A 50 32.16 -25.09 2.83
C SER A 50 31.42 -26.04 3.80
N GLN A 51 30.56 -25.52 4.68
CA GLN A 51 29.78 -26.30 5.63
C GLN A 51 28.28 -26.18 5.32
N PRO A 52 27.73 -27.05 4.45
CA PRO A 52 26.30 -26.99 4.14
C PRO A 52 25.46 -27.32 5.37
N LEU A 53 24.38 -26.56 5.58
CA LEU A 53 23.39 -26.83 6.62
C LEU A 53 22.84 -28.25 6.51
N SER A 54 22.53 -28.87 7.65
CA SER A 54 21.83 -30.15 7.68
C SER A 54 20.44 -30.03 7.03
N LEU A 55 19.88 -31.15 6.56
CA LEU A 55 18.54 -31.14 5.95
C LEU A 55 17.46 -30.63 6.91
N THR A 56 17.61 -30.87 8.22
CA THR A 56 16.70 -30.38 9.25
C THR A 56 16.79 -28.87 9.42
N GLU A 57 18.01 -28.32 9.51
CA GLU A 57 18.22 -26.87 9.61
C GLU A 57 17.78 -26.16 8.33
N ARG A 58 18.05 -26.77 7.18
CA ARG A 58 17.63 -26.29 5.88
C ARG A 58 16.10 -26.21 5.78
N ARG A 59 15.39 -27.25 6.21
CA ARG A 59 13.93 -27.27 6.27
C ARG A 59 13.37 -26.16 7.16
N ALA A 60 13.94 -25.97 8.36
CA ALA A 60 13.53 -24.90 9.26
C ALA A 60 13.77 -23.51 8.65
N ALA A 61 14.88 -23.34 7.91
CA ALA A 61 15.18 -22.09 7.21
C ALA A 61 14.17 -21.80 6.08
N ILE A 62 13.73 -22.81 5.31
CA ILE A 62 12.69 -22.66 4.27
C ILE A 62 11.37 -22.23 4.89
N ILE A 63 10.94 -22.90 5.96
CA ILE A 63 9.70 -22.56 6.67
C ILE A 63 9.74 -21.09 7.12
N ALA A 64 10.84 -20.67 7.76
CA ALA A 64 11.00 -19.30 8.19
C ALA A 64 11.04 -18.30 7.03
N GLN A 65 11.60 -18.67 5.88
CA GLN A 65 11.61 -17.83 4.69
C GLN A 65 10.20 -17.68 4.11
N ASN A 66 9.48 -18.79 3.93
CA ASN A 66 8.12 -18.79 3.42
C ASN A 66 7.19 -17.95 4.30
N LEU A 67 7.27 -18.08 5.63
CA LEU A 67 6.46 -17.27 6.55
C LEU A 67 6.77 -15.77 6.42
N ARG A 68 8.02 -15.38 6.18
CA ARG A 68 8.36 -13.97 5.91
C ARG A 68 7.80 -13.50 4.57
N ASP A 69 7.90 -14.32 3.53
CA ASP A 69 7.38 -13.97 2.20
C ASP A 69 5.85 -13.88 2.22
N GLU A 70 5.17 -14.74 2.99
CA GLU A 70 3.73 -14.69 3.24
C GLU A 70 3.34 -13.41 3.97
N GLU A 71 4.04 -13.04 5.04
CA GLU A 71 3.81 -11.79 5.77
C GLU A 71 4.00 -10.57 4.87
N MET A 72 5.11 -10.53 4.11
CA MET A 72 5.39 -9.45 3.18
C MET A 72 4.32 -9.32 2.09
N SER A 73 3.77 -10.43 1.61
CA SER A 73 2.69 -10.43 0.62
C SER A 73 1.39 -9.82 1.18
N ILE A 74 1.10 -10.06 2.47
CA ILE A 74 -0.05 -9.45 3.16
C ILE A 74 0.23 -7.97 3.41
N LEU A 75 1.42 -7.58 3.88
CA LEU A 75 1.79 -6.18 4.08
C LEU A 75 1.69 -5.36 2.77
N GLN A 76 2.10 -5.94 1.64
CA GLN A 76 1.91 -5.30 0.33
C GLN A 76 0.43 -5.06 0.00
N LEU A 77 -0.46 -5.95 0.43
CA LEU A 77 -1.90 -5.80 0.23
C LEU A 77 -2.48 -4.72 1.14
N GLU A 78 -2.05 -4.68 2.40
CA GLU A 78 -2.43 -3.61 3.32
C GLU A 78 -1.99 -2.24 2.78
N GLU A 79 -0.75 -2.14 2.30
CA GLU A 79 -0.24 -0.94 1.65
C GLU A 79 -1.06 -0.59 0.40
N TYR A 80 -1.37 -1.57 -0.45
CA TYR A 80 -2.22 -1.35 -1.62
C TYR A 80 -3.59 -0.77 -1.24
N GLN A 81 -4.28 -1.38 -0.27
CA GLN A 81 -5.57 -0.87 0.21
C GLN A 81 -5.44 0.57 0.75
N GLY A 82 -4.40 0.84 1.55
CA GLY A 82 -4.14 2.16 2.10
C GLY A 82 -3.88 3.21 1.02
N VAL A 83 -3.03 2.89 0.04
CA VAL A 83 -2.72 3.79 -1.08
C VAL A 83 -3.96 4.02 -1.95
N GLN A 84 -4.74 2.98 -2.26
CA GLN A 84 -5.97 3.13 -3.05
C GLN A 84 -7.01 3.99 -2.30
N ALA A 85 -7.17 3.77 -0.99
CA ALA A 85 -8.03 4.61 -0.15
C ALA A 85 -7.62 6.09 -0.19
N VAL A 86 -6.31 6.39 -0.14
CA VAL A 86 -5.80 7.76 -0.23
C VAL A 86 -5.89 8.31 -1.65
N LEU A 87 -5.65 7.51 -2.69
CA LEU A 87 -5.63 7.98 -4.08
C LEU A 87 -7.02 8.18 -4.66
N TYR A 88 -7.98 7.34 -4.29
CA TYR A 88 -9.30 7.32 -4.93
C TYR A 88 -10.45 7.53 -3.93
N GLY A 89 -10.19 7.57 -2.63
CA GLY A 89 -11.24 7.57 -1.59
C GLY A 89 -11.95 6.22 -1.49
N LYS A 90 -11.49 5.21 -2.24
CA LYS A 90 -12.14 3.91 -2.36
C LYS A 90 -11.17 2.85 -2.87
N TYR A 91 -11.51 1.59 -2.65
CA TYR A 91 -10.80 0.47 -3.25
C TYR A 91 -11.72 -0.72 -3.47
N THR A 92 -11.33 -1.58 -4.42
CA THR A 92 -12.13 -2.73 -4.83
C THR A 92 -11.49 -4.03 -4.36
N LEU A 93 -12.29 -4.87 -3.73
CA LEU A 93 -11.98 -6.24 -3.35
C LEU A 93 -12.39 -7.17 -4.50
N THR A 94 -11.43 -7.55 -5.34
CA THR A 94 -11.67 -8.48 -6.45
C THR A 94 -11.16 -9.88 -6.11
N SER A 95 -11.97 -10.90 -6.40
CA SER A 95 -11.58 -12.30 -6.30
C SER A 95 -12.43 -13.14 -7.25
N ASP A 96 -11.85 -14.18 -7.82
CA ASP A 96 -12.61 -15.17 -8.58
C ASP A 96 -13.62 -15.94 -7.71
N ARG A 97 -13.44 -15.90 -6.38
CA ARG A 97 -14.13 -16.78 -5.42
C ARG A 97 -15.21 -16.10 -4.59
N PHE A 98 -15.37 -14.78 -4.67
CA PHE A 98 -16.48 -14.04 -4.05
C PHE A 98 -16.83 -12.80 -4.89
N PRO A 99 -18.05 -12.26 -4.81
CA PRO A 99 -18.45 -11.11 -5.61
C PRO A 99 -17.57 -9.89 -5.33
N THR A 100 -17.15 -9.22 -6.40
CA THR A 100 -16.41 -7.96 -6.34
C THR A 100 -17.15 -6.97 -5.45
N GLN A 101 -16.47 -6.43 -4.45
CA GLN A 101 -17.02 -5.45 -3.52
C GLN A 101 -16.19 -4.17 -3.60
N GLU A 102 -16.85 -3.03 -3.76
CA GLU A 102 -16.22 -1.71 -3.66
C GLU A 102 -16.43 -1.17 -2.26
N ILE A 103 -15.35 -0.74 -1.61
CA ILE A 103 -15.38 -0.01 -0.34
C ILE A 103 -15.15 1.45 -0.69
N ASP A 104 -16.23 2.22 -0.68
CA ASP A 104 -16.22 3.67 -0.92
C ASP A 104 -16.32 4.42 0.40
N MET A 105 -15.32 5.24 0.69
CA MET A 105 -15.25 6.06 1.90
C MET A 105 -15.93 7.42 1.70
N GLN A 106 -16.47 7.68 0.50
CA GLN A 106 -17.24 8.86 0.13
C GLN A 106 -16.41 10.14 0.18
N ARG A 107 -15.20 10.11 -0.40
CA ARG A 107 -14.43 11.34 -0.60
C ARG A 107 -15.20 12.32 -1.48
N SER A 108 -15.22 13.57 -1.08
CA SER A 108 -15.77 14.69 -1.84
C SER A 108 -15.15 14.75 -3.24
N PRO A 109 -15.96 14.84 -4.32
CA PRO A 109 -15.45 14.91 -5.69
C PRO A 109 -14.47 16.07 -5.93
N GLU A 110 -14.61 17.17 -5.21
CA GLU A 110 -13.78 18.38 -5.25
C GLU A 110 -12.32 18.11 -4.85
N ASN A 111 -12.08 17.05 -4.07
CA ASN A 111 -10.76 16.60 -3.66
C ASN A 111 -10.05 15.75 -4.73
N ASN A 112 -10.72 15.49 -5.86
CA ASN A 112 -10.17 14.78 -7.02
C ASN A 112 -9.97 15.78 -8.18
N ILE A 113 -8.78 16.36 -8.25
CA ILE A 113 -8.47 17.43 -9.21
C ILE A 113 -7.75 16.84 -10.41
N ILE A 114 -8.18 17.22 -11.63
CA ILE A 114 -7.51 16.84 -12.88
C ILE A 114 -7.11 18.11 -13.60
N GLN A 115 -5.80 18.32 -13.78
CA GLN A 115 -5.31 19.39 -14.64
C GLN A 115 -5.62 19.07 -16.09
N SER A 116 -6.00 20.09 -16.86
CA SER A 116 -6.27 19.93 -18.28
C SER A 116 -6.19 21.27 -19.00
N GLY A 117 -6.03 21.23 -20.33
CA GLY A 117 -6.06 22.42 -21.17
C GLY A 117 -4.95 23.43 -20.87
N GLY A 118 -5.23 24.71 -21.12
CA GLY A 118 -4.26 25.80 -21.00
C GLY A 118 -3.87 26.18 -19.57
N THR A 119 -4.48 25.59 -18.55
CA THR A 119 -4.12 25.79 -17.13
C THR A 119 -3.28 24.64 -16.57
N ALA A 120 -3.07 23.57 -17.34
CA ALA A 120 -2.20 22.48 -16.94
C ALA A 120 -0.76 22.96 -16.80
N TRP A 121 -0.03 22.44 -15.80
CA TRP A 121 1.36 22.79 -15.57
C TRP A 121 2.28 22.45 -16.75
N SER A 122 1.99 21.38 -17.48
CA SER A 122 2.74 21.02 -18.70
C SER A 122 2.58 22.02 -19.85
N ALA A 123 1.54 22.86 -19.82
CA ALA A 123 1.30 23.92 -20.80
C ALA A 123 1.84 25.30 -20.36
N GLN A 124 2.31 25.43 -19.12
CA GLN A 124 2.82 26.69 -18.59
C GLN A 124 4.29 26.90 -18.96
N ASP A 125 4.72 28.16 -19.03
CA ASP A 125 6.13 28.52 -19.21
C ASP A 125 6.92 28.26 -17.91
N PRO A 126 7.91 27.35 -17.90
CA PRO A 126 8.71 27.02 -16.73
C PRO A 126 9.47 28.21 -16.11
N ASP A 127 9.71 29.26 -16.88
CA ASP A 127 10.52 30.39 -16.46
C ASP A 127 9.74 31.49 -15.75
N THR A 128 8.45 31.63 -16.06
CA THR A 128 7.60 32.73 -15.59
C THR A 128 6.46 32.28 -14.70
N PHE A 129 5.95 31.07 -14.90
CA PHE A 129 4.83 30.55 -14.14
C PHE A 129 5.20 30.26 -12.67
N ASP A 130 4.27 30.58 -11.77
CA ASP A 130 4.40 30.33 -10.34
C ASP A 130 3.30 29.36 -9.88
N PRO A 131 3.62 28.09 -9.55
CA PRO A 131 2.62 27.11 -9.14
C PRO A 131 2.10 27.30 -7.71
N THR A 132 2.53 28.34 -6.98
CA THR A 132 2.12 28.58 -5.58
C THR A 132 0.61 28.68 -5.42
N ASP A 133 -0.02 29.52 -6.24
CA ASP A 133 -1.47 29.80 -6.16
C ASP A 133 -2.29 28.53 -6.42
N ASP A 134 -1.82 27.68 -7.35
CA ASP A 134 -2.41 26.39 -7.59
C ASP A 134 -2.26 25.44 -6.40
N ILE A 135 -1.07 25.36 -5.81
CA ILE A 135 -0.80 24.50 -4.65
C ILE A 135 -1.68 24.91 -3.47
N ASP A 136 -1.78 26.21 -3.18
CA ASP A 136 -2.60 26.73 -2.09
C ASP A 136 -4.09 26.45 -2.36
N ARG A 137 -4.56 26.69 -3.59
CA ARG A 137 -5.93 26.36 -4.00
C ARG A 137 -6.25 24.87 -3.91
N TYR A 138 -5.29 23.98 -4.22
CA TYR A 138 -5.48 22.55 -4.04
C TYR A 138 -5.53 22.18 -2.56
N ALA A 139 -4.69 22.80 -1.73
CA ALA A 139 -4.69 22.60 -0.28
C ALA A 139 -6.00 23.02 0.39
N ASP A 140 -6.64 24.10 -0.09
CA ASP A 140 -7.91 24.62 0.44
C ASP A 140 -9.08 23.64 0.32
N ASN A 141 -9.00 22.64 -0.56
CA ASN A 141 -10.02 21.58 -0.66
C ASN A 141 -9.88 20.52 0.44
N ALA A 142 -8.76 20.46 1.16
CA ALA A 142 -8.60 19.52 2.25
C ALA A 142 -9.44 19.94 3.47
N SER A 143 -9.99 18.97 4.20
CA SER A 143 -10.77 19.22 5.43
C SER A 143 -9.96 19.87 6.56
N GLY A 144 -8.63 19.90 6.45
CA GLY A 144 -7.70 20.49 7.41
C GLY A 144 -6.40 20.95 6.76
N ALA A 145 -5.48 21.46 7.56
CA ALA A 145 -4.20 21.97 7.07
C ALA A 145 -3.38 20.87 6.36
N VAL A 146 -2.73 21.20 5.26
CA VAL A 146 -1.80 20.30 4.57
C VAL A 146 -0.39 20.48 5.14
N ASP A 147 0.27 19.40 5.54
CA ASP A 147 1.67 19.42 6.02
C ASP A 147 2.60 18.56 5.16
N ILE A 148 2.07 17.78 4.22
CA ILE A 148 2.82 16.91 3.34
C ILE A 148 2.24 16.90 1.93
N MET A 149 3.15 16.92 0.95
CA MET A 149 2.89 16.70 -0.45
C MET A 149 3.72 15.52 -0.94
N VAL A 150 3.02 14.48 -1.41
CA VAL A 150 3.60 13.26 -1.97
C VAL A 150 3.44 13.31 -3.49
N LEU A 151 4.55 13.20 -4.22
CA LEU A 151 4.55 13.22 -5.68
C LEU A 151 5.09 11.92 -6.26
N ASP A 152 4.61 11.57 -7.44
CA ASP A 152 5.32 10.63 -8.29
C ASP A 152 6.56 11.30 -8.94
N GLY A 153 7.41 10.50 -9.59
CA GLY A 153 8.64 10.98 -10.22
C GLY A 153 8.42 11.99 -11.37
N LEU A 154 7.37 11.83 -12.18
CA LEU A 154 7.01 12.74 -13.27
C LEU A 154 6.34 14.01 -12.75
N ALA A 155 5.43 13.91 -11.78
CA ALA A 155 4.87 15.10 -11.14
C ALA A 155 5.95 15.96 -10.48
N TRP A 156 6.91 15.33 -9.80
CA TRP A 156 8.08 16.02 -9.27
C TRP A 156 8.92 16.69 -10.37
N LYS A 157 9.14 16.01 -11.50
CA LYS A 157 9.90 16.58 -12.62
C LYS A 157 9.23 17.85 -13.15
N THR A 158 7.91 17.83 -13.31
CA THR A 158 7.13 18.99 -13.78
C THR A 158 7.20 20.13 -12.77
N LEU A 159 6.89 19.87 -11.50
CA LEU A 159 6.90 20.89 -10.45
C LEU A 159 8.30 21.52 -10.25
N ASN A 160 9.34 20.69 -10.21
CA ASN A 160 10.73 21.16 -10.08
C ASN A 160 11.25 21.85 -11.35
N GLY A 161 10.54 21.75 -12.48
CA GLY A 161 10.86 22.48 -13.71
C GLY A 161 10.71 23.99 -13.54
N PHE A 162 9.71 24.43 -12.78
CA PHE A 162 9.40 25.85 -12.58
C PHE A 162 10.51 26.57 -11.80
N LYS A 163 11.02 27.67 -12.36
CA LYS A 163 12.06 28.49 -11.70
C LYS A 163 11.55 29.09 -10.39
N ARG A 164 10.35 29.66 -10.39
CA ARG A 164 9.72 30.29 -9.22
C ARG A 164 9.51 29.32 -8.07
N PHE A 165 9.14 28.08 -8.37
CA PHE A 165 9.03 27.03 -7.36
C PHE A 165 10.39 26.71 -6.73
N ARG A 166 11.44 26.54 -7.55
CA ARG A 166 12.79 26.25 -7.04
C ARG A 166 13.38 27.37 -6.18
N GLU A 167 13.03 28.62 -6.46
CA GLU A 167 13.43 29.78 -5.63
C GLU A 167 12.83 29.71 -4.21
N LYS A 168 11.63 29.14 -4.08
CA LYS A 168 10.89 29.02 -2.81
C LYS A 168 11.13 27.71 -2.07
N LEU A 169 11.65 26.68 -2.74
CA LEU A 169 11.93 25.37 -2.15
C LEU A 169 13.12 25.42 -1.19
N ASP A 170 12.89 25.08 0.08
CA ASP A 170 13.97 24.91 1.07
C ASP A 170 14.46 23.46 1.10
N THR A 171 15.68 23.25 0.59
CA THR A 171 16.33 21.93 0.55
C THR A 171 17.20 21.65 1.78
N ARG A 172 17.32 22.60 2.71
CA ARG A 172 18.14 22.43 3.91
C ARG A 172 17.55 21.32 4.78
N ARG A 173 18.33 20.26 4.97
CA ARG A 173 18.00 19.18 5.91
C ARG A 173 18.25 19.66 7.34
N GLY A 174 17.24 20.28 7.94
CA GLY A 174 17.22 20.59 9.36
C GLY A 174 16.44 19.50 10.09
N SER A 175 17.10 18.76 10.99
CA SER A 175 16.52 17.64 11.74
C SER A 175 15.45 18.08 12.76
N ARG A 176 14.34 18.65 12.27
CA ARG A 176 13.30 19.30 13.07
C ARG A 176 11.99 18.53 13.13
N SER A 177 11.79 17.50 12.30
CA SER A 177 10.52 16.75 12.23
C SER A 177 10.70 15.25 12.53
N ARG A 178 9.82 14.70 13.36
CA ARG A 178 9.78 13.25 13.72
C ARG A 178 9.62 12.34 12.48
N LEU A 179 9.11 12.87 11.37
CA LEU A 179 8.90 12.17 10.10
C LEU A 179 10.15 11.96 9.25
N GLU A 180 11.19 12.81 9.37
CA GLU A 180 12.48 12.53 8.71
C GLU A 180 13.06 11.18 9.18
N THR A 181 12.72 10.74 10.40
CA THR A 181 13.13 9.43 10.92
C THR A 181 12.28 8.29 10.34
N ALA A 182 10.96 8.49 10.14
CA ALA A 182 10.09 7.49 9.52
C ALA A 182 10.45 7.23 8.03
N LEU A 183 10.89 8.27 7.33
CA LEU A 183 11.38 8.17 5.95
C LEU A 183 12.79 7.57 5.86
N LYS A 184 13.55 7.54 6.96
CA LYS A 184 14.91 6.99 7.01
C LYS A 184 14.92 5.47 6.84
N ASP A 185 13.93 4.78 7.40
CA ASP A 185 13.74 3.33 7.25
C ASP A 185 13.06 2.96 5.91
N LEU A 186 12.43 3.94 5.24
CA LEU A 186 11.81 3.80 3.91
C LEU A 186 12.69 4.34 2.77
N GLY A 187 13.97 4.61 3.04
CA GLY A 187 14.89 5.30 2.12
C GLY A 187 15.07 4.65 0.75
N ASP A 188 14.71 3.36 0.61
CA ASP A 188 14.73 2.63 -0.66
C ASP A 188 13.59 3.04 -1.61
N VAL A 189 12.45 3.51 -1.08
CA VAL A 189 11.23 3.77 -1.86
C VAL A 189 10.69 5.19 -1.72
N VAL A 190 11.15 5.98 -0.75
CA VAL A 190 10.76 7.39 -0.58
C VAL A 190 11.97 8.31 -0.60
N SER A 191 11.87 9.40 -1.35
CA SER A 191 12.91 10.41 -1.46
C SER A 191 12.39 11.76 -0.97
N TYR A 192 12.87 12.18 0.20
CA TYR A 192 12.63 13.52 0.73
C TYR A 192 13.32 14.58 -0.14
N LYS A 193 12.59 15.65 -0.50
CA LYS A 193 13.07 16.73 -1.38
C LYS A 193 13.32 18.05 -0.66
N GLY A 194 12.57 18.34 0.38
CA GLY A 194 12.67 19.62 1.10
C GLY A 194 11.33 20.04 1.68
N PHE A 195 11.28 21.30 2.08
CA PHE A 195 10.05 21.98 2.50
C PHE A 195 9.69 23.08 1.51
N TYR A 196 8.40 23.25 1.31
CA TYR A 196 7.82 24.40 0.63
C TYR A 196 6.95 25.14 1.65
N GLY A 197 7.49 26.22 2.23
CA GLY A 197 6.89 26.79 3.44
C GLY A 197 6.95 25.80 4.61
N ASP A 198 5.79 25.41 5.12
CA ASP A 198 5.58 24.38 6.13
C ASP A 198 5.22 22.98 5.55
N VAL A 199 4.96 22.89 4.24
CA VAL A 199 4.61 21.64 3.57
C VAL A 199 5.86 20.82 3.23
N MET A 200 5.93 19.60 3.74
CA MET A 200 6.99 18.65 3.43
C MET A 200 6.81 18.03 2.04
N ILE A 201 7.84 18.04 1.21
CA ILE A 201 7.79 17.44 -0.13
C ILE A 201 8.55 16.12 -0.17
N VAL A 202 7.85 15.06 -0.57
CA VAL A 202 8.40 13.71 -0.75
C VAL A 202 8.04 13.13 -2.11
N VAL A 203 8.98 12.39 -2.70
CA VAL A 203 8.76 11.62 -3.92
C VAL A 203 8.61 10.14 -3.55
N TYR A 204 7.46 9.56 -3.87
CA TYR A 204 7.15 8.16 -3.59
C TYR A 204 7.39 7.29 -4.82
N LYS A 205 8.08 6.17 -4.62
CA LYS A 205 8.44 5.20 -5.65
C LYS A 205 8.12 3.76 -5.25
N GLY A 206 7.17 3.58 -4.34
CA GLY A 206 6.73 2.26 -3.90
C GLY A 206 6.24 1.43 -5.08
N GLN A 207 6.63 0.15 -5.10
CA GLN A 207 6.24 -0.81 -6.13
C GLN A 207 5.69 -2.09 -5.49
N TYR A 208 4.74 -2.71 -6.19
CA TYR A 208 4.25 -4.05 -5.89
C TYR A 208 4.37 -4.94 -7.13
N ILE A 209 4.26 -6.25 -6.92
CA ILE A 209 4.13 -7.21 -8.01
C ILE A 209 2.64 -7.42 -8.22
N ASP A 210 2.17 -7.08 -9.41
CA ASP A 210 0.78 -7.23 -9.81
C ASP A 210 0.42 -8.72 -9.89
N PRO A 211 -0.66 -9.16 -9.21
CA PRO A 211 -1.04 -10.57 -9.19
C PRO A 211 -1.55 -11.08 -10.55
N ASP A 212 -2.07 -10.20 -11.41
CA ASP A 212 -2.67 -10.56 -12.70
C ASP A 212 -1.62 -10.58 -13.82
N THR A 213 -0.72 -9.59 -13.84
CA THR A 213 0.32 -9.48 -14.88
C THR A 213 1.68 -10.08 -14.47
N GLY A 214 1.95 -10.19 -13.17
CA GLY A 214 3.26 -10.59 -12.64
C GLY A 214 4.35 -9.52 -12.78
N GLU A 215 4.01 -8.32 -13.24
CA GLU A 215 4.96 -7.23 -13.45
C GLU A 215 5.12 -6.34 -12.22
N LYS A 216 6.24 -5.59 -12.16
CA LYS A 216 6.47 -4.58 -11.12
C LYS A 216 5.71 -3.31 -11.47
N THR A 217 4.68 -3.02 -10.70
CA THR A 217 3.80 -1.85 -10.88
C THR A 217 4.02 -0.87 -9.74
N ARG A 218 3.89 0.44 -10.01
CA ARG A 218 3.91 1.46 -8.96
C ARG A 218 2.57 1.49 -8.22
N PHE A 219 2.62 1.65 -6.91
CA PHE A 219 1.40 1.89 -6.12
C PHE A 219 0.71 3.20 -6.50
N MET A 220 1.52 4.24 -6.76
CA MET A 220 1.06 5.55 -7.17
C MET A 220 1.18 5.70 -8.70
N PRO A 221 0.10 6.10 -9.40
CA PRO A 221 0.14 6.36 -10.83
C PRO A 221 1.12 7.48 -11.19
N GLU A 222 1.44 7.56 -12.48
CA GLU A 222 2.29 8.62 -13.00
C GLU A 222 1.50 9.94 -13.11
N ASN A 223 2.23 11.07 -13.02
CA ASN A 223 1.68 12.42 -12.99
C ASN A 223 0.68 12.66 -11.83
N THR A 224 0.86 12.01 -10.69
CA THR A 224 0.00 12.17 -9.52
C THR A 224 0.70 12.98 -8.44
N LEU A 225 -0.07 13.83 -7.76
CA LEU A 225 0.32 14.60 -6.59
C LEU A 225 -0.77 14.40 -5.53
N VAL A 226 -0.37 14.08 -4.30
CA VAL A 226 -1.26 13.91 -3.15
C VAL A 226 -0.87 14.91 -2.08
N MET A 227 -1.85 15.66 -1.58
CA MET A 227 -1.71 16.57 -0.45
C MET A 227 -2.51 16.01 0.72
N GLY A 228 -1.99 16.15 1.93
CA GLY A 228 -2.72 15.79 3.13
C GLY A 228 -2.00 16.18 4.40
N ASN A 229 -2.45 15.62 5.51
CA ASN A 229 -1.86 15.86 6.82
C ASN A 229 -1.33 14.57 7.45
N THR A 230 -0.12 14.61 8.00
CA THR A 230 0.50 13.45 8.67
C THR A 230 -0.15 13.07 10.01
N LEU A 231 -0.95 13.97 10.58
CA LEU A 231 -1.79 13.71 11.75
C LEU A 231 -3.08 12.99 11.37
N THR A 232 -3.49 12.99 10.11
CA THR A 232 -4.64 12.21 9.65
C THR A 232 -4.29 10.73 9.68
N ARG A 233 -4.89 10.01 10.62
CA ARG A 233 -4.62 8.59 10.85
C ARG A 233 -5.77 7.73 10.34
N GLY A 234 -5.45 6.86 9.39
CA GLY A 234 -6.31 5.73 9.03
C GLY A 234 -6.33 4.66 10.11
N LEU A 235 -7.31 3.76 10.03
CA LEU A 235 -7.46 2.60 10.87
C LEU A 235 -7.10 1.34 10.08
N ARG A 236 -6.26 0.48 10.68
CA ARG A 236 -6.06 -0.88 10.17
C ARG A 236 -7.06 -1.78 10.86
N THR A 237 -8.06 -2.24 10.12
CA THR A 237 -9.08 -3.14 10.66
C THR A 237 -8.85 -4.55 10.14
N TYR A 238 -9.19 -5.54 10.97
CA TYR A 238 -8.99 -6.94 10.66
C TYR A 238 -10.26 -7.71 10.99
N GLY A 239 -10.78 -8.43 9.99
CA GLY A 239 -11.86 -9.38 10.20
C GLY A 239 -11.38 -10.60 10.99
N ALA A 240 -12.32 -11.29 11.62
CA ALA A 240 -12.02 -12.52 12.35
C ALA A 240 -11.45 -13.63 11.43
N ILE A 241 -10.54 -14.42 11.97
CA ILE A 241 -9.93 -15.59 11.31
C ILE A 241 -10.90 -16.76 11.37
N ILE A 242 -11.34 -17.24 10.20
CA ILE A 242 -12.31 -18.34 10.04
C ILE A 242 -11.56 -19.63 9.66
N ASP A 243 -10.57 -20.02 10.47
CA ASP A 243 -9.88 -21.31 10.38
C ASP A 243 -10.29 -22.16 11.58
N GLU A 244 -10.59 -23.44 11.37
CA GLU A 244 -11.03 -24.34 12.43
C GLU A 244 -10.00 -24.45 13.57
N ASP A 245 -8.71 -24.46 13.25
CA ASP A 245 -7.67 -24.52 14.29
C ASP A 245 -7.61 -23.19 15.06
N ALA A 246 -7.79 -22.05 14.40
CA ALA A 246 -7.88 -20.75 15.06
C ALA A 246 -9.12 -20.67 15.97
N ILE A 247 -10.26 -21.20 15.54
CA ILE A 247 -11.50 -21.26 16.34
C ILE A 247 -11.30 -22.13 17.58
N ARG A 248 -10.74 -23.34 17.40
CA ARG A 248 -10.47 -24.27 18.49
C ARG A 248 -9.49 -23.70 19.53
N GLU A 249 -8.50 -22.94 19.07
CA GLU A 249 -7.50 -22.30 19.93
C GLU A 249 -7.98 -20.97 20.52
N GLY A 250 -9.15 -20.46 20.11
CA GLY A 250 -9.69 -19.17 20.55
C GLY A 250 -8.93 -17.96 19.99
N LEU A 251 -8.20 -18.12 18.88
CA LEU A 251 -7.35 -17.12 18.23
C LEU A 251 -8.01 -16.49 17.00
N VAL A 252 -9.33 -16.32 17.05
CA VAL A 252 -10.13 -15.77 15.94
C VAL A 252 -9.93 -14.26 15.77
N GLU A 253 -9.54 -13.56 16.83
CA GLU A 253 -9.22 -12.13 16.81
C GLU A 253 -7.71 -11.94 16.66
N GLY A 254 -7.25 -11.60 15.45
CA GLY A 254 -5.84 -11.41 15.19
C GLY A 254 -5.55 -10.74 13.85
N THR A 255 -4.41 -10.08 13.77
CA THR A 255 -3.91 -9.50 12.53
C THR A 255 -3.36 -10.56 11.58
N ARG A 256 -2.81 -11.64 12.14
CA ARG A 256 -2.18 -12.75 11.42
C ARG A 256 -2.48 -14.05 12.14
N PHE A 257 -2.70 -15.11 11.36
CA PHE A 257 -2.72 -16.48 11.85
C PHE A 257 -1.81 -17.35 10.98
N PRO A 258 -0.52 -17.49 11.36
CA PRO A 258 0.42 -18.37 10.67
C PRO A 258 0.17 -19.83 11.08
N LYS A 259 0.20 -20.73 10.10
CA LYS A 259 -0.07 -22.16 10.27
C LYS A 259 0.93 -22.96 9.46
N THR A 260 1.44 -24.02 10.06
CA THR A 260 2.28 -25.01 9.37
C THR A 260 1.68 -26.38 9.60
N TRP A 261 1.49 -27.15 8.54
CA TRP A 261 0.99 -28.53 8.64
C TRP A 261 1.67 -29.40 7.58
N THR A 262 1.65 -30.71 7.80
CA THR A 262 2.14 -31.68 6.82
C THR A 262 0.97 -32.46 6.25
N ILE A 263 0.83 -32.42 4.94
CA ILE A 263 -0.11 -33.27 4.21
C ILE A 263 0.51 -34.66 4.17
N THR A 264 -0.14 -35.63 4.80
CA THR A 264 0.25 -37.04 4.81
C THR A 264 -0.20 -37.71 3.51
N GLY A 265 0.72 -38.41 2.84
CA GLY A 265 0.50 -39.12 1.56
C GLY A 265 1.85 -39.46 0.90
N ASP A 266 1.85 -40.17 -0.23
CA ASP A 266 3.07 -40.45 -1.03
C ASP A 266 3.19 -39.42 -2.18
N PRO A 267 4.03 -38.37 -2.08
CA PRO A 267 4.93 -37.99 -0.98
C PRO A 267 4.29 -37.03 0.04
N GLY A 268 4.81 -37.06 1.28
CA GLY A 268 4.37 -36.15 2.33
C GLY A 268 4.94 -34.76 2.10
N VAL A 269 4.10 -33.72 2.16
CA VAL A 269 4.54 -32.35 1.89
C VAL A 269 4.13 -31.41 3.02
N THR A 270 5.09 -30.67 3.57
CA THR A 270 4.82 -29.61 4.54
C THR A 270 4.39 -28.33 3.83
N MET A 271 3.36 -27.69 4.34
CA MET A 271 2.83 -26.41 3.87
C MET A 271 3.00 -25.36 4.96
N THR A 272 3.29 -24.13 4.55
CA THR A 272 3.14 -22.93 5.37
C THR A 272 1.98 -22.12 4.82
N MET A 273 1.25 -21.44 5.69
CA MET A 273 0.21 -20.50 5.32
C MET A 273 0.07 -19.42 6.38
N THR A 274 -0.12 -18.18 5.94
CA THR A 274 -0.47 -17.06 6.82
C THR A 274 -1.81 -16.50 6.39
N GLN A 275 -2.74 -16.48 7.34
CA GLN A 275 -4.11 -15.99 7.13
C GLN A 275 -4.29 -14.61 7.74
N SER A 276 -5.08 -13.78 7.06
CA SER A 276 -5.46 -12.44 7.53
C SER A 276 -6.76 -12.02 6.83
N ALA A 277 -7.45 -11.01 7.36
CA ALA A 277 -8.60 -10.39 6.70
C ALA A 277 -8.50 -8.86 6.83
N PRO A 278 -7.49 -8.23 6.18
CA PRO A 278 -7.23 -6.81 6.35
C PRO A 278 -8.25 -5.95 5.60
N ALA A 279 -8.64 -4.85 6.22
CA ALA A 279 -9.30 -3.74 5.56
C ALA A 279 -8.77 -2.42 6.12
N MET A 280 -8.02 -1.70 5.29
CA MET A 280 -7.57 -0.35 5.62
C MET A 280 -8.75 0.61 5.47
N PHE A 281 -9.05 1.35 6.52
CA PHE A 281 -10.15 2.29 6.53
C PHE A 281 -9.64 3.70 6.79
N LEU A 282 -10.14 4.68 6.04
CA LEU A 282 -9.82 6.08 6.23
C LEU A 282 -11.07 6.83 6.74
N PRO A 283 -11.11 7.24 8.02
CA PRO A 283 -12.29 7.90 8.58
C PRO A 283 -12.57 9.29 7.99
N ASP A 284 -11.52 10.03 7.65
CA ASP A 284 -11.60 11.34 7.02
C ASP A 284 -10.89 11.30 5.66
N PRO A 285 -11.60 10.90 4.60
CA PRO A 285 -11.03 10.87 3.25
C PRO A 285 -10.85 12.27 2.65
N ASP A 286 -11.57 13.27 3.15
CA ASP A 286 -11.50 14.66 2.69
C ASP A 286 -10.27 15.40 3.24
N ALA A 287 -9.57 14.81 4.20
CA ALA A 287 -8.25 15.29 4.61
C ALA A 287 -7.17 15.11 3.52
N PHE A 288 -7.48 14.41 2.43
CA PHE A 288 -6.57 14.22 1.30
C PHE A 288 -7.12 14.86 0.03
N VAL A 289 -6.24 15.51 -0.72
CA VAL A 289 -6.51 16.04 -2.06
C VAL A 289 -5.57 15.37 -3.03
N VAL A 290 -6.12 14.87 -4.14
CA VAL A 290 -5.37 14.16 -5.17
C VAL A 290 -5.48 14.94 -6.46
N VAL A 291 -4.33 15.30 -7.02
CA VAL A 291 -4.19 16.07 -8.25
C VAL A 291 -3.52 15.19 -9.30
N GLN A 292 -4.22 14.98 -10.41
CA GLN A 292 -3.66 14.38 -11.62
C GLN A 292 -3.17 15.49 -12.55
N LEU A 293 -1.86 15.56 -12.77
CA LEU A 293 -1.25 16.47 -13.73
C LEU A 293 -1.44 15.95 -15.16
N ALA A 294 -1.48 16.86 -16.13
CA ALA A 294 -1.59 16.55 -17.56
C ALA A 294 -0.24 16.40 -18.25
#